data_AF-A0A963FAQ5-F1
#
_entry.id   AF-A0A963FAQ5-F1
#
_cell.length_a   1.000
_cell.length_b   1.000
_cell.length_c   1.000
_cell.angle_alpha   90.00
_cell.angle_beta   90.00
_cell.angle_gamma   90.00
#
_symmetry.space_group_name_H-M   'P 1'
#
loop_
_entity.id
_entity.type
_entity.pdbx_description
1 polymer ?
#
loop_
_entity_poly.entity_id
_entity_poly.type
_entity_poly.pdbx_seq_one_letter_code
_entity_poly.pdbx_strand_id
1 'polypeptide(L)'
;MKGRKNLRLFTLLLVPLAVVPVFAGWVGDILKDWFADAELSSADPWLFGVGLVGVLLLAVVILATGRKLLGIEDIQESDNVAPHRVLVALLSPCENLHPPSEGEDASAWRVVNPHRPDHTASLSGLTLEQVIDPKFRFVNGNKLPLWNWQQTLRAAHHHDDALEQLVLIGSEGGSGTTAQLSLAEKFFSHYFPGKVQIKGKPKVVGGDYDTHWQADFEKLDDLRRLLKRTLKDLNRGGYTDDDIIIDCTGGQKIASIACALVTLDRPDLMFQYVGTGQHRIGRILGFNAVTESRAG
;
A
#
# COMPACT_ATOMS: atom_id res chain seq x y z
N MET A 1 -13.31 6.49 -16.13
CA MET A 1 -12.26 7.30 -16.80
C MET A 1 -10.93 6.57 -17.13
N LYS A 2 -10.55 5.45 -16.48
CA LYS A 2 -9.30 4.69 -16.78
C LYS A 2 -9.18 4.14 -18.22
N GLY A 3 -10.29 3.73 -18.85
CA GLY A 3 -10.30 3.21 -20.23
C GLY A 3 -9.83 4.22 -21.30
N ARG A 4 -10.07 5.53 -21.10
CA ARG A 4 -9.61 6.57 -22.04
C ARG A 4 -8.09 6.80 -21.97
N LYS A 5 -7.44 6.60 -20.82
CA LYS A 5 -5.98 6.74 -20.68
C LYS A 5 -5.24 5.60 -21.37
N ASN A 6 -5.70 4.35 -21.19
CA ASN A 6 -5.10 3.19 -21.84
C ASN A 6 -5.31 3.19 -23.35
N LEU A 7 -6.49 3.62 -23.83
CA LEU A 7 -6.75 3.75 -25.26
C LEU A 7 -5.84 4.82 -25.90
N ARG A 8 -5.65 5.98 -25.24
CA ARG A 8 -4.73 7.02 -25.73
C ARG A 8 -3.29 6.54 -25.78
N LEU A 9 -2.81 5.83 -24.77
CA LEU A 9 -1.45 5.28 -24.73
C LEU A 9 -1.24 4.22 -25.83
N PHE A 10 -2.24 3.35 -26.01
CA PHE A 10 -2.21 2.32 -27.05
C PHE A 10 -2.21 2.95 -28.45
N THR A 11 -3.07 3.94 -28.71
CA THR A 11 -3.06 4.69 -29.98
C THR A 11 -1.76 5.46 -30.19
N LEU A 12 -1.20 6.05 -29.12
CA LEU A 12 0.10 6.73 -29.15
C LEU A 12 1.28 5.80 -29.43
N LEU A 13 1.19 4.50 -29.14
CA LEU A 13 2.23 3.51 -29.43
C LEU A 13 2.01 2.81 -30.78
N LEU A 14 0.76 2.58 -31.19
CA LEU A 14 0.42 1.94 -32.46
C LEU A 14 0.76 2.79 -33.68
N VAL A 15 0.51 4.09 -33.62
CA VAL A 15 0.82 5.01 -34.71
C VAL A 15 2.33 4.99 -35.02
N PRO A 16 3.22 5.13 -34.03
CA PRO A 16 4.65 4.89 -34.20
C PRO A 16 5.01 3.54 -34.77
N LEU A 17 4.42 2.47 -34.23
CA LEU A 17 4.74 1.09 -34.62
C LEU A 17 4.36 0.81 -36.08
N ALA A 18 3.34 1.48 -36.61
CA ALA A 18 2.92 1.39 -38.01
C ALA A 18 3.72 2.34 -38.93
N VAL A 19 4.14 3.51 -38.42
CA VAL A 19 4.90 4.52 -39.17
C VAL A 19 6.36 4.11 -39.35
N VAL A 20 6.98 3.48 -38.34
CA VAL A 20 8.40 3.09 -38.37
C VAL A 20 8.75 2.14 -39.53
N PRO A 21 7.98 1.07 -39.83
CA PRO A 21 8.27 0.19 -40.96
C PRO A 21 8.12 0.88 -42.32
N VAL A 22 7.11 1.75 -42.46
CA VAL A 22 6.88 2.54 -43.68
C VAL A 22 8.04 3.52 -43.89
N PHE A 23 8.46 4.20 -42.82
CA PHE A 23 9.61 5.11 -42.87
C PHE A 23 10.93 4.38 -43.12
N ALA A 24 11.13 3.21 -42.52
CA ALA A 24 12.34 2.41 -42.72
C ALA A 24 12.48 1.95 -44.17
N GLY A 25 11.37 1.61 -44.84
CA GLY A 25 11.35 1.31 -46.27
C GLY A 25 11.75 2.52 -47.12
N TRP A 26 11.09 3.66 -46.89
CA TRP A 26 11.32 4.88 -47.68
C TRP A 26 12.72 5.48 -47.48
N VAL A 27 13.21 5.50 -46.24
CA VAL A 27 14.58 5.97 -45.94
C VAL A 27 15.61 5.05 -46.58
N GLY A 28 15.35 3.74 -46.63
CA GLY A 28 16.22 2.78 -47.33
C GLY A 28 16.33 3.07 -48.82
N ASP A 29 15.20 3.36 -49.48
CA ASP A 29 15.17 3.68 -50.91
C ASP A 29 15.84 5.04 -51.20
N ILE A 30 15.55 6.08 -50.42
CA ILE A 30 16.20 7.41 -50.57
C ILE A 30 17.72 7.31 -50.35
N LEU A 31 18.17 6.58 -49.33
CA LEU A 31 19.61 6.38 -49.10
C LEU A 31 20.27 5.60 -50.23
N LYS A 32 19.61 4.56 -50.74
CA LYS A 32 20.11 3.77 -51.86
C LYS A 32 20.29 4.62 -53.12
N ASP A 33 19.30 5.44 -53.46
CA ASP A 33 19.35 6.31 -54.63
C ASP A 33 20.39 7.42 -54.46
N TRP A 34 20.55 7.95 -53.25
CA TRP A 34 21.59 8.92 -52.93
C TRP A 34 23.01 8.32 -53.04
N PHE A 35 23.24 7.10 -52.58
CA PHE A 35 24.54 6.42 -52.74
C PHE A 35 24.82 5.93 -54.16
N ALA A 36 23.78 5.83 -55.00
CA ALA A 36 23.89 5.43 -56.39
C ALA A 36 24.07 6.61 -57.36
N ASP A 37 24.28 7.84 -56.86
CA ASP A 37 24.34 9.09 -57.65
C ASP A 37 23.11 9.29 -58.56
N ALA A 38 21.94 8.77 -58.17
CA ALA A 38 20.70 8.98 -58.90
C ALA A 38 20.15 10.40 -58.67
N GLU A 39 19.44 10.95 -59.65
CA GLU A 39 18.75 12.25 -59.49
C GLU A 39 17.64 12.12 -58.43
N LEU A 40 17.87 12.67 -57.25
CA LEU A 40 16.86 12.78 -56.20
C LEU A 40 15.77 13.76 -56.63
N SER A 41 14.52 13.39 -56.36
CA SER A 41 13.40 14.32 -56.51
C SER A 41 13.55 15.46 -55.51
N SER A 42 13.08 16.65 -55.89
CA SER A 42 13.00 17.82 -54.99
C SER A 42 12.21 17.55 -53.70
N ALA A 43 11.36 16.51 -53.69
CA ALA A 43 10.58 16.10 -52.51
C ALA A 43 11.36 15.22 -51.52
N ASP A 44 12.41 14.52 -51.97
CA ASP A 44 13.07 13.49 -51.18
C ASP A 44 13.81 14.04 -49.94
N PRO A 45 14.56 15.17 -50.03
CA PRO A 45 15.18 15.77 -48.85
C PRO A 45 14.15 16.26 -47.82
N TRP A 46 12.99 16.73 -48.29
CA TRP A 46 11.92 17.20 -47.40
C TRP A 46 11.25 16.04 -46.68
N LEU A 47 10.93 14.95 -47.38
CA LEU A 47 10.37 13.73 -46.80
C LEU A 47 11.32 13.10 -45.77
N PHE A 48 12.61 13.06 -46.07
CA PHE A 48 13.64 12.62 -45.12
C PHE A 48 13.67 13.51 -43.87
N GLY A 49 13.66 14.84 -44.04
CA GLY A 49 13.65 15.79 -42.94
C GLY A 49 12.41 15.65 -42.04
N VAL A 50 11.22 15.54 -42.62
CA VAL A 50 9.96 15.32 -41.89
C VAL A 50 10.00 14.00 -41.12
N GLY A 51 10.54 12.95 -41.74
CA GLY A 51 10.75 11.66 -41.11
C GLY A 51 11.64 11.70 -39.89
N LEU A 52 12.82 12.29 -40.05
CA LEU A 52 13.78 12.43 -38.97
C LEU A 52 13.18 13.19 -37.79
N VAL A 53 12.48 14.30 -38.05
CA VAL A 53 11.76 15.06 -37.01
C VAL A 53 10.68 14.20 -36.35
N GLY A 54 9.91 13.43 -37.12
CA GLY A 54 8.91 12.51 -36.60
C GLY A 54 9.48 11.44 -35.67
N VAL A 55 10.60 10.81 -36.05
CA VAL A 55 11.31 9.83 -35.21
C VAL A 55 11.87 10.47 -33.95
N LEU A 56 12.45 11.67 -34.04
CA LEU A 56 12.96 12.39 -32.88
C LEU A 56 11.83 12.79 -31.91
N LEU A 57 10.70 13.28 -32.42
CA LEU A 57 9.52 13.57 -31.60
C LEU A 57 8.99 12.31 -30.92
N LEU A 58 8.93 11.20 -31.65
CA LEU A 58 8.56 9.91 -31.10
C LEU A 58 9.52 9.46 -29.99
N ALA A 59 10.83 9.55 -30.23
CA ALA A 59 11.84 9.22 -29.24
C ALA A 59 11.70 10.11 -27.99
N VAL A 60 11.44 11.41 -28.16
CA VAL A 60 11.13 12.33 -27.05
C VAL A 60 9.86 11.92 -26.32
N VAL A 61 8.79 11.52 -27.01
CA VAL A 61 7.55 11.03 -26.39
C VAL A 61 7.77 9.72 -25.65
N ILE A 62 8.51 8.77 -26.24
CA ILE A 62 8.89 7.50 -25.60
C ILE A 62 9.79 7.76 -24.39
N LEU A 63 10.74 8.69 -24.46
CA LEU A 63 11.58 9.05 -23.32
C LEU A 63 10.80 9.79 -22.24
N ALA A 64 9.91 10.71 -22.59
CA ALA A 64 9.09 11.46 -21.63
C ALA A 64 8.03 10.57 -20.97
N THR A 65 7.46 9.62 -21.72
CA THR A 65 6.47 8.65 -21.20
C THR A 65 7.16 7.47 -20.53
N GLY A 66 8.30 7.05 -21.08
CA GLY A 66 9.18 5.99 -20.58
C GLY A 66 9.88 6.37 -19.29
N ARG A 67 10.25 7.64 -19.08
CA ARG A 67 10.71 8.14 -17.76
C ARG A 67 9.66 8.03 -16.66
N LYS A 68 8.37 7.99 -17.01
CA LYS A 68 7.29 7.65 -16.06
C LYS A 68 7.15 6.14 -15.83
N LEU A 69 7.80 5.33 -16.66
CA LEU A 69 7.78 3.86 -16.63
C LEU A 69 9.13 3.28 -16.18
N LEU A 70 10.20 4.08 -16.15
CA LEU A 70 11.57 3.67 -15.82
C LEU A 70 11.91 4.09 -14.40
N GLY A 71 12.21 3.08 -13.58
CA GLY A 71 13.01 3.16 -12.36
C GLY A 71 12.39 3.95 -11.22
N ILE A 72 11.84 3.25 -10.24
CA ILE A 72 11.81 3.83 -8.89
C ILE A 72 13.27 3.89 -8.45
N GLU A 73 13.79 5.09 -8.34
CA GLU A 73 15.19 5.32 -8.00
C GLU A 73 15.39 5.33 -6.49
N ASP A 74 14.36 5.73 -5.74
CA ASP A 74 14.44 5.85 -4.29
C ASP A 74 13.12 5.53 -3.59
N ILE A 75 13.24 5.08 -2.33
CA ILE A 75 12.14 4.97 -1.38
C ILE A 75 12.34 6.07 -0.35
N GLN A 76 11.54 7.14 -0.45
CA GLN A 76 11.61 8.23 0.51
C GLN A 76 10.88 7.86 1.81
N GLU A 77 11.59 8.02 2.93
CA GLU A 77 11.03 7.98 4.29
C GLU A 77 10.52 9.37 4.67
N SER A 78 9.28 9.45 5.16
CA SER A 78 8.68 10.68 5.68
C SER A 78 8.16 10.47 7.10
N ASP A 79 8.53 11.37 8.00
CA ASP A 79 7.97 11.48 9.36
C ASP A 79 6.58 12.17 9.37
N ASN A 80 6.15 12.74 8.25
CA ASN A 80 4.89 13.45 8.11
C ASN A 80 3.99 12.71 7.11
N VAL A 81 3.28 11.70 7.63
CA VAL A 81 2.31 10.93 6.84
C VAL A 81 0.98 11.68 6.83
N ALA A 82 0.48 12.06 5.65
CA ALA A 82 -0.83 12.67 5.54
C ALA A 82 -1.94 11.69 5.99
N PRO A 83 -3.09 12.17 6.52
CA PRO A 83 -4.23 11.31 6.81
C PRO A 83 -4.77 10.61 5.55
N HIS A 84 -5.08 9.33 5.65
CA HIS A 84 -5.64 8.51 4.57
C HIS A 84 -7.03 7.99 4.92
N ARG A 85 -7.87 7.78 3.90
CA ARG A 85 -9.25 7.30 4.07
C ARG A 85 -9.33 5.80 4.32
N VAL A 86 -8.33 5.04 3.88
CA VAL A 86 -8.28 3.58 4.06
C VAL A 86 -6.93 3.14 4.61
N LEU A 87 -6.96 2.38 5.71
CA LEU A 87 -5.80 1.66 6.23
C LEU A 87 -5.93 0.17 5.92
N VAL A 88 -4.92 -0.41 5.28
CA VAL A 88 -4.79 -1.86 5.11
C VAL A 88 -3.73 -2.38 6.08
N ALA A 89 -4.15 -3.05 7.15
CA ALA A 89 -3.28 -3.50 8.22
C ALA A 89 -2.98 -5.01 8.13
N LEU A 90 -1.70 -5.35 8.02
CA LEU A 90 -1.22 -6.71 8.17
C LEU A 90 -1.09 -7.03 9.67
N LEU A 91 -1.90 -7.94 10.21
CA LEU A 91 -1.98 -8.15 11.66
C LEU A 91 -0.95 -9.15 12.17
N SER A 92 -0.21 -8.74 13.20
CA SER A 92 0.62 -9.64 14.04
C SER A 92 -0.22 -10.37 15.08
N PRO A 93 0.17 -11.59 15.51
CA PRO A 93 -0.54 -12.32 16.55
C PRO A 93 -0.58 -11.56 17.86
N CYS A 94 -1.71 -11.54 18.54
CA CYS A 94 -1.88 -10.83 19.81
C CYS A 94 -2.44 -11.78 20.87
N GLU A 95 -1.55 -12.49 21.57
CA GLU A 95 -1.93 -13.52 22.54
C GLU A 95 -2.27 -12.94 23.92
N ASN A 96 -1.74 -11.76 24.23
CA ASN A 96 -1.82 -11.16 25.56
C ASN A 96 -2.94 -10.12 25.71
N LEU A 97 -3.87 -10.07 24.76
CA LEU A 97 -5.06 -9.22 24.79
C LEU A 97 -6.29 -10.10 24.97
N HIS A 98 -7.05 -9.85 26.03
CA HIS A 98 -8.24 -10.60 26.38
C HIS A 98 -9.50 -9.75 26.24
N PRO A 99 -10.56 -10.29 25.60
CA PRO A 99 -11.85 -9.61 25.50
C PRO A 99 -12.53 -9.50 26.88
N PRO A 100 -13.53 -8.61 27.01
CA PRO A 100 -14.46 -8.61 28.14
C PRO A 100 -15.07 -10.00 28.38
N SER A 101 -15.22 -10.37 29.65
CA SER A 101 -15.92 -11.61 30.02
C SER A 101 -17.43 -11.46 29.81
N GLU A 102 -18.17 -12.57 29.81
CA GLU A 102 -19.64 -12.54 29.72
C GLU A 102 -20.23 -11.72 30.88
N GLY A 103 -21.04 -10.72 30.56
CA GLY A 103 -21.63 -9.79 31.53
C GLY A 103 -20.76 -8.58 31.90
N GLU A 104 -19.54 -8.49 31.39
CA GLU A 104 -18.70 -7.30 31.56
C GLU A 104 -19.00 -6.24 30.49
N ASP A 105 -18.65 -4.98 30.80
CA ASP A 105 -18.77 -3.87 29.86
C ASP A 105 -17.90 -4.09 28.61
N ALA A 106 -18.35 -3.60 27.46
CA ALA A 106 -17.61 -3.75 26.19
C ALA A 106 -16.20 -3.13 26.20
N SER A 107 -15.91 -2.21 27.14
CA SER A 107 -14.59 -1.61 27.37
C SER A 107 -13.68 -2.43 28.28
N ALA A 108 -14.15 -3.52 28.90
CA ALA A 108 -13.42 -4.31 29.89
C ALA A 108 -12.31 -5.20 29.31
N TRP A 109 -11.66 -4.75 28.23
CA TRP A 109 -10.49 -5.38 27.64
C TRP A 109 -9.32 -5.38 28.62
N ARG A 110 -8.52 -6.45 28.58
CA ARG A 110 -7.38 -6.63 29.48
C ARG A 110 -6.14 -6.99 28.69
N VAL A 111 -5.01 -6.44 29.12
CA VAL A 111 -3.69 -6.79 28.58
C VAL A 111 -2.87 -7.44 29.68
N VAL A 112 -2.37 -8.65 29.40
CA VAL A 112 -1.49 -9.40 30.29
C VAL A 112 -0.04 -9.13 29.91
N ASN A 113 0.84 -8.93 30.88
CA ASN A 113 2.26 -8.84 30.58
C ASN A 113 2.83 -10.25 30.34
N PRO A 114 3.38 -10.56 29.15
CA PRO A 114 3.87 -11.89 28.83
C PRO A 114 5.06 -12.34 29.70
N HIS A 115 5.80 -11.39 30.28
CA HIS A 115 6.93 -11.67 31.18
C HIS A 115 6.55 -11.66 32.67
N ARG A 116 5.35 -11.16 33.00
CA ARG A 116 4.81 -11.09 34.36
C ARG A 116 3.29 -11.34 34.31
N PRO A 117 2.85 -12.59 34.19
CA PRO A 117 1.42 -12.91 33.99
C PRO A 117 0.51 -12.41 35.13
N ASP A 118 1.07 -12.23 36.33
CA ASP A 118 0.44 -11.59 37.49
C ASP A 118 0.12 -10.09 37.26
N HIS A 119 0.82 -9.46 36.32
CA HIS A 119 0.59 -8.08 35.92
C HIS A 119 -0.39 -8.02 34.75
N THR A 120 -1.68 -7.91 35.09
CA THR A 120 -2.77 -7.64 34.15
C THR A 120 -3.20 -6.17 34.29
N ALA A 121 -3.37 -5.49 33.16
CA ALA A 121 -3.89 -4.13 33.11
C ALA A 121 -5.25 -4.10 32.42
N SER A 122 -6.22 -3.42 33.03
CA SER A 122 -7.51 -3.12 32.40
C SER A 122 -7.36 -1.92 31.47
N LEU A 123 -7.98 -1.99 30.29
CA LEU A 123 -8.13 -0.87 29.37
C LEU A 123 -9.41 -0.07 29.64
N SER A 124 -10.29 -0.56 30.51
CA SER A 124 -11.54 0.12 30.82
C SER A 124 -11.27 1.48 31.48
N GLY A 125 -11.99 2.50 31.02
CA GLY A 125 -11.83 3.89 31.46
C GLY A 125 -10.60 4.61 30.89
N LEU A 126 -9.79 3.96 30.05
CA LEU A 126 -8.73 4.61 29.31
C LEU A 126 -9.27 5.20 28.00
N THR A 127 -8.81 6.39 27.67
CA THR A 127 -9.01 7.01 26.35
C THR A 127 -8.14 6.34 25.29
N LEU A 128 -8.50 6.46 24.00
CA LEU A 128 -7.72 5.91 22.90
C LEU A 128 -6.28 6.41 22.93
N GLU A 129 -6.08 7.70 23.22
CA GLU A 129 -4.78 8.36 23.33
C GLU A 129 -3.91 7.73 24.42
N GLN A 130 -4.51 7.40 25.57
CA GLN A 130 -3.82 6.71 26.66
C GLN A 130 -3.47 5.26 26.32
N VAL A 131 -4.37 4.56 25.61
CA VAL A 131 -4.16 3.17 25.19
C VAL A 131 -3.01 3.08 24.19
N ILE A 132 -2.89 4.02 23.26
CA ILE A 132 -1.83 4.01 22.24
C ILE A 132 -0.55 4.71 22.69
N ASP A 133 -0.54 5.48 23.78
CA ASP A 133 0.67 6.18 24.23
C ASP A 133 1.68 5.18 24.85
N PRO A 134 2.86 4.97 24.22
CA PRO A 134 3.88 4.07 24.75
C PRO A 134 4.50 4.53 26.08
N LYS A 135 4.26 5.78 26.47
CA LYS A 135 4.77 6.39 27.71
C LYS A 135 3.69 6.45 28.80
N PHE A 136 2.47 6.02 28.52
CA PHE A 136 1.37 6.06 29.47
C PHE A 136 1.71 5.29 30.76
N ARG A 137 1.29 5.86 31.88
CA ARG A 137 1.43 5.28 33.22
C ARG A 137 0.13 5.44 33.99
N PHE A 138 -0.24 4.39 34.69
CA PHE A 138 -1.32 4.42 35.66
C PHE A 138 -0.93 5.29 36.87
N VAL A 139 -1.92 5.68 37.66
CA VAL A 139 -1.73 6.49 38.89
C VAL A 139 -0.77 5.83 39.89
N ASN A 140 -0.75 4.49 39.93
CA ASN A 140 0.19 3.72 40.75
C ASN A 140 1.62 3.66 40.19
N GLY A 141 1.92 4.36 39.09
CA GLY A 141 3.22 4.40 38.43
C GLY A 141 3.51 3.25 37.46
N ASN A 142 2.66 2.22 37.43
CA ASN A 142 2.83 1.09 36.52
C ASN A 142 2.64 1.52 35.08
N LYS A 143 3.45 0.94 34.18
CA LYS A 143 3.26 1.11 32.74
C LYS A 143 2.19 0.15 32.24
N LEU A 144 1.45 0.57 31.22
CA LEU A 144 0.62 -0.35 30.46
C LEU A 144 1.52 -1.41 29.77
N PRO A 145 1.23 -2.72 29.92
CA PRO A 145 1.95 -3.75 29.18
C PRO A 145 1.85 -3.50 27.68
N LEU A 146 2.89 -3.84 26.90
CA LEU A 146 2.86 -3.71 25.45
C LEU A 146 2.15 -4.92 24.82
N TRP A 147 1.43 -4.70 23.73
CA TRP A 147 0.83 -5.76 22.91
C TRP A 147 0.88 -5.37 21.43
N ASN A 148 0.78 -6.37 20.55
CA ASN A 148 1.08 -6.18 19.14
C ASN A 148 0.07 -5.27 18.42
N TRP A 149 -1.22 -5.38 18.74
CA TRP A 149 -2.25 -4.53 18.12
C TRP A 149 -2.24 -3.09 18.61
N GLN A 150 -1.47 -2.75 19.67
CA GLN A 150 -1.30 -1.35 20.10
C GLN A 150 -0.70 -0.50 18.97
N GLN A 151 0.21 -1.07 18.19
CA GLN A 151 0.86 -0.38 17.07
C GLN A 151 -0.10 -0.17 15.91
N THR A 152 -0.88 -1.19 15.54
CA THR A 152 -1.93 -1.08 14.53
C THR A 152 -3.02 -0.08 14.94
N LEU A 153 -3.35 -0.03 16.23
CA LEU A 153 -4.29 0.95 16.76
C LEU A 153 -3.72 2.38 16.65
N ARG A 154 -2.43 2.56 16.96
CA ARG A 154 -1.73 3.84 16.75
C ARG A 154 -1.68 4.25 15.28
N ALA A 155 -1.39 3.30 14.40
CA ALA A 155 -1.42 3.49 12.95
C ALA A 155 -2.79 3.97 12.47
N ALA A 156 -3.88 3.34 12.91
CA ALA A 156 -5.23 3.74 12.54
C ALA A 156 -5.64 5.10 13.12
N HIS A 157 -5.31 5.35 14.39
CA HIS A 157 -5.65 6.60 15.06
C HIS A 157 -5.01 7.83 14.40
N HIS A 158 -3.80 7.69 13.83
CA HIS A 158 -3.16 8.78 13.09
C HIS A 158 -3.97 9.27 11.88
N HIS A 159 -4.80 8.38 11.32
CA HIS A 159 -5.67 8.70 10.20
C HIS A 159 -7.10 9.04 10.64
N ASP A 160 -7.39 9.07 11.94
CA ASP A 160 -8.75 9.04 12.49
C ASP A 160 -9.68 10.10 11.86
N ASP A 161 -9.21 11.32 11.62
CA ASP A 161 -10.03 12.38 11.00
C ASP A 161 -10.51 12.08 9.58
N ALA A 162 -9.73 11.30 8.82
CA ALA A 162 -10.04 10.94 7.43
C ALA A 162 -10.44 9.46 7.27
N LEU A 163 -10.15 8.61 8.25
CA LEU A 163 -10.29 7.16 8.14
C LEU A 163 -11.76 6.76 8.02
N GLU A 164 -12.10 6.21 6.85
CA GLU A 164 -13.42 5.67 6.54
C GLU A 164 -13.43 4.14 6.65
N GLN A 165 -12.29 3.49 6.38
CA GLN A 165 -12.22 2.03 6.32
C GLN A 165 -10.90 1.44 6.86
N LEU A 166 -11.01 0.41 7.69
CA LEU A 166 -9.88 -0.38 8.20
C LEU A 166 -9.98 -1.81 7.68
N VAL A 167 -9.03 -2.23 6.85
CA VAL A 167 -8.95 -3.59 6.30
C VAL A 167 -7.94 -4.38 7.12
N LEU A 168 -8.40 -5.41 7.81
CA LEU A 168 -7.56 -6.31 8.60
C LEU A 168 -7.20 -7.54 7.76
N ILE A 169 -5.90 -7.81 7.63
CA ILE A 169 -5.38 -8.99 6.93
C ILE A 169 -4.68 -9.90 7.94
N GLY A 170 -5.10 -11.16 7.97
CA GLY A 170 -4.52 -12.19 8.83
C GLY A 170 -3.57 -13.12 8.09
N SER A 171 -2.61 -13.69 8.82
CA SER A 171 -1.77 -14.78 8.32
C SER A 171 -2.51 -16.11 8.43
N GLU A 172 -2.41 -16.92 7.38
CA GLU A 172 -2.80 -18.34 7.40
C GLU A 172 -1.81 -19.18 8.21
N GLY A 173 -2.20 -20.39 8.62
CA GLY A 173 -1.36 -21.36 9.34
C GLY A 173 -1.70 -21.54 10.83
N GLY A 174 -1.11 -22.57 11.46
CA GLY A 174 -1.43 -22.97 12.85
C GLY A 174 -1.06 -21.95 13.93
N SER A 175 -0.17 -21.01 13.62
CA SER A 175 0.19 -19.83 14.43
C SER A 175 -0.30 -18.51 13.80
N GLY A 176 -1.16 -18.60 12.79
CA GLY A 176 -1.62 -17.48 11.99
C GLY A 176 -2.64 -16.59 12.71
N THR A 177 -2.68 -15.30 12.33
CA THR A 177 -3.61 -14.32 12.89
C THR A 177 -5.03 -14.41 12.35
N THR A 178 -5.30 -15.26 11.37
CA THR A 178 -6.65 -15.48 10.85
C THR A 178 -7.65 -15.80 11.96
N ALA A 179 -7.29 -16.69 12.90
CA ALA A 179 -8.17 -17.08 14.00
C ALA A 179 -8.52 -15.91 14.93
N GLN A 180 -7.72 -14.84 14.90
CA GLN A 180 -7.88 -13.65 15.72
C GLN A 180 -8.62 -12.52 14.99
N LEU A 181 -8.95 -12.64 13.69
CA LEU A 181 -9.60 -11.56 12.93
C LEU A 181 -10.96 -11.15 13.51
N SER A 182 -11.75 -12.09 14.02
CA SER A 182 -13.01 -11.80 14.71
C SER A 182 -12.79 -11.07 16.04
N LEU A 183 -11.72 -11.41 16.76
CA LEU A 183 -11.35 -10.71 18.00
C LEU A 183 -10.83 -9.29 17.68
N ALA A 184 -10.03 -9.16 16.63
CA ALA A 184 -9.51 -7.89 16.14
C ALA A 184 -10.65 -6.96 15.71
N GLU A 185 -11.61 -7.45 14.92
CA GLU A 185 -12.77 -6.65 14.52
C GLU A 185 -13.52 -6.11 15.73
N LYS A 186 -13.82 -6.95 16.73
CA LYS A 186 -14.46 -6.51 17.98
C LYS A 186 -13.63 -5.45 18.72
N PHE A 187 -12.33 -5.66 18.82
CA PHE A 187 -11.41 -4.74 19.48
C PHE A 187 -11.34 -3.38 18.77
N PHE A 188 -11.09 -3.36 17.46
CA PHE A 188 -11.01 -2.11 16.70
C PHE A 188 -12.38 -1.41 16.60
N SER A 189 -13.49 -2.15 16.52
CA SER A 189 -14.84 -1.57 16.51
C SER A 189 -15.15 -0.83 17.81
N HIS A 190 -14.58 -1.27 18.93
CA HIS A 190 -14.73 -0.58 20.22
C HIS A 190 -14.11 0.83 20.19
N TYR A 191 -12.93 0.98 19.58
CA TYR A 191 -12.24 2.27 19.50
C TYR A 191 -12.69 3.16 18.33
N PHE A 192 -13.31 2.60 17.30
CA PHE A 192 -13.84 3.34 16.15
C PHE A 192 -15.36 3.13 15.96
N PRO A 193 -16.20 3.43 16.98
CA PRO A 193 -17.61 3.07 16.97
C PRO A 193 -18.39 3.83 15.89
N GLY A 194 -18.92 3.11 14.90
CA GLY A 194 -19.77 3.67 13.84
C GLY A 194 -19.09 4.63 12.86
N LYS A 195 -17.81 4.95 13.08
CA LYS A 195 -17.02 5.88 12.27
C LYS A 195 -16.28 5.18 11.14
N VAL A 196 -15.67 4.02 11.42
CA VAL A 196 -14.80 3.29 10.50
C VAL A 196 -15.44 1.96 10.11
N GLN A 197 -15.54 1.69 8.82
CA GLN A 197 -15.93 0.36 8.34
C GLN A 197 -14.76 -0.62 8.47
N ILE A 198 -14.90 -1.61 9.36
CA ILE A 198 -13.87 -2.65 9.53
C ILE A 198 -14.16 -3.84 8.61
N LYS A 199 -13.17 -4.23 7.80
CA LYS A 199 -13.18 -5.41 6.92
C LYS A 199 -12.11 -6.40 7.35
N GLY A 200 -12.22 -7.64 6.88
CA GLY A 200 -11.32 -8.74 7.23
C GLY A 200 -11.97 -9.91 7.96
N LYS A 201 -13.25 -9.80 8.34
CA LYS A 201 -13.97 -10.89 9.00
C LYS A 201 -14.53 -11.96 8.04
N PRO A 202 -14.76 -13.20 8.51
CA PRO A 202 -15.57 -14.19 7.80
C PRO A 202 -16.98 -13.66 7.53
N LYS A 203 -17.55 -13.98 6.37
CA LYS A 203 -18.94 -13.60 6.02
C LYS A 203 -20.00 -14.39 6.79
N VAL A 204 -19.62 -15.51 7.42
CA VAL A 204 -20.54 -16.42 8.11
C VAL A 204 -19.99 -16.75 9.50
N VAL A 205 -20.83 -16.62 10.53
CA VAL A 205 -20.50 -17.05 11.90
C VAL A 205 -20.32 -18.56 11.92
N GLY A 206 -19.11 -19.04 12.24
CA GLY A 206 -18.78 -20.47 12.23
C GLY A 206 -18.53 -21.08 10.84
N GLY A 207 -18.48 -20.27 9.77
CA GLY A 207 -18.02 -20.72 8.46
C GLY A 207 -16.49 -20.65 8.31
N ASP A 208 -15.96 -21.28 7.28
CA ASP A 208 -14.55 -21.11 6.89
C ASP A 208 -14.26 -19.62 6.70
N TYR A 209 -13.13 -19.17 7.26
CA TYR A 209 -12.72 -17.77 7.16
C TYR A 209 -12.64 -17.35 5.69
N ASP A 210 -13.07 -16.13 5.36
CA ASP A 210 -13.01 -15.63 3.98
C ASP A 210 -11.55 -15.57 3.55
N THR A 211 -11.09 -16.56 2.77
CA THR A 211 -9.71 -16.65 2.24
C THR A 211 -9.35 -15.43 1.39
N HIS A 212 -10.35 -14.62 1.06
CA HIS A 212 -10.18 -13.32 0.42
C HIS A 212 -9.29 -12.35 1.22
N TRP A 213 -9.19 -12.47 2.55
CA TRP A 213 -8.40 -11.59 3.43
C TRP A 213 -7.19 -12.26 4.07
N GLN A 214 -6.75 -13.39 3.52
CA GLN A 214 -5.75 -14.24 4.13
C GLN A 214 -4.62 -14.57 3.15
N ALA A 215 -3.41 -14.70 3.71
CA ALA A 215 -2.23 -15.17 3.00
C ALA A 215 -1.26 -15.80 3.99
N ASP A 216 -0.39 -16.68 3.51
CA ASP A 216 0.77 -17.12 4.26
C ASP A 216 1.81 -15.98 4.30
N PHE A 217 2.09 -15.45 5.50
CA PHE A 217 3.02 -14.34 5.66
C PHE A 217 4.48 -14.74 5.41
N GLU A 218 4.78 -16.03 5.27
CA GLU A 218 6.09 -16.56 4.90
C GLU A 218 6.26 -16.68 3.38
N LYS A 219 5.17 -16.52 2.61
CA LYS A 219 5.17 -16.59 1.15
C LYS A 219 4.94 -15.21 0.54
N LEU A 220 6.02 -14.59 0.08
CA LEU A 220 6.01 -13.27 -0.54
C LEU A 220 4.97 -13.13 -1.68
N ASP A 221 4.86 -14.14 -2.54
CA ASP A 221 3.93 -14.11 -3.67
C ASP A 221 2.46 -14.18 -3.23
N ASP A 222 2.14 -14.86 -2.14
CA ASP A 222 0.78 -14.94 -1.60
C ASP A 222 0.36 -13.59 -1.04
N LEU A 223 1.20 -12.99 -0.21
CA LEU A 223 1.01 -11.63 0.30
C LEU A 223 0.87 -10.60 -0.82
N ARG A 224 1.75 -10.64 -1.82
CA ARG A 224 1.70 -9.71 -2.95
C ARG A 224 0.41 -9.86 -3.76
N ARG A 225 -0.06 -11.09 -3.99
CA ARG A 225 -1.34 -11.36 -4.66
C ARG A 225 -2.53 -10.87 -3.84
N LEU A 226 -2.53 -11.13 -2.53
CA LEU A 226 -3.57 -10.66 -1.60
C LEU A 226 -3.66 -9.14 -1.57
N LEU A 227 -2.53 -8.43 -1.42
CA LEU A 227 -2.48 -6.97 -1.43
C LEU A 227 -2.97 -6.41 -2.76
N LYS A 228 -2.51 -6.95 -3.90
CA LYS A 228 -2.98 -6.52 -5.23
C LYS A 228 -4.49 -6.73 -5.41
N ARG A 229 -5.05 -7.84 -4.91
CA ARG A 229 -6.51 -8.09 -4.91
C ARG A 229 -7.26 -7.11 -4.01
N THR A 230 -6.79 -6.92 -2.78
CA THR A 230 -7.35 -5.97 -1.81
C THR A 230 -7.44 -4.57 -2.41
N LEU A 231 -6.34 -4.07 -2.96
CA LEU A 231 -6.26 -2.75 -3.58
C LEU A 231 -7.18 -2.65 -4.81
N LYS A 232 -7.33 -3.73 -5.59
CA LYS A 232 -8.28 -3.75 -6.72
C LYS A 232 -9.73 -3.63 -6.25
N ASP A 233 -10.09 -4.25 -5.13
CA ASP A 233 -11.44 -4.17 -4.59
C ASP A 233 -11.73 -2.83 -3.93
N LEU A 234 -10.76 -2.24 -3.23
CA LEU A 234 -10.83 -0.85 -2.74
C LEU A 234 -11.04 0.13 -3.90
N ASN A 235 -10.25 -0.02 -4.96
CA ASN A 235 -10.36 0.82 -6.16
C ASN A 235 -11.70 0.66 -6.89
N ARG A 236 -12.34 -0.52 -6.81
CA ARG A 236 -13.72 -0.72 -7.30
C ARG A 236 -14.76 -0.07 -6.39
N GLY A 237 -14.47 0.02 -5.09
CA GLY A 237 -15.26 0.73 -4.10
C GLY A 237 -15.16 2.26 -4.20
N GLY A 238 -14.29 2.79 -5.06
CA GLY A 238 -14.17 4.22 -5.33
C GLY A 238 -12.99 4.92 -4.66
N TYR A 239 -12.18 4.20 -3.89
CA TYR A 239 -10.94 4.75 -3.32
C TYR A 239 -9.85 4.85 -4.40
N THR A 240 -9.03 5.88 -4.36
CA THR A 240 -7.84 6.02 -5.19
C THR A 240 -6.58 5.57 -4.44
N ASP A 241 -5.45 5.42 -5.13
CA ASP A 241 -4.24 4.87 -4.50
C ASP A 241 -3.69 5.81 -3.39
N ASP A 242 -3.92 7.13 -3.52
CA ASP A 242 -3.64 8.18 -2.52
C ASP A 242 -4.64 8.21 -1.35
N ASP A 243 -5.81 7.58 -1.47
CA ASP A 243 -6.75 7.39 -0.35
C ASP A 243 -6.28 6.24 0.57
N ILE A 244 -5.37 5.39 0.12
CA ILE A 244 -5.04 4.11 0.73
C ILE A 244 -3.61 4.11 1.26
N ILE A 245 -3.43 3.63 2.49
CA ILE A 245 -2.11 3.36 3.06
C ILE A 245 -2.03 1.94 3.61
N ILE A 246 -0.92 1.27 3.36
CA ILE A 246 -0.69 -0.10 3.84
C ILE A 246 0.18 -0.06 5.10
N ASP A 247 -0.33 -0.53 6.22
CA ASP A 247 0.46 -0.69 7.45
C ASP A 247 1.17 -2.05 7.44
N CYS A 248 2.50 -1.99 7.43
CA CYS A 248 3.38 -3.15 7.53
C CYS A 248 4.02 -3.27 8.92
N THR A 249 3.42 -2.63 9.93
CA THR A 249 3.93 -2.69 11.30
C THR A 249 3.71 -4.06 11.91
N GLY A 250 2.55 -4.66 11.61
CA GLY A 250 2.31 -6.06 11.90
C GLY A 250 2.78 -6.96 10.75
N GLY A 251 3.20 -8.17 11.12
CA GLY A 251 3.72 -9.18 10.20
C GLY A 251 5.22 -9.43 10.31
N GLN A 252 5.68 -10.42 9.54
CA GLN A 252 7.09 -10.76 9.43
C GLN A 252 7.81 -9.81 8.45
N LYS A 253 9.14 -9.88 8.36
CA LYS A 253 9.93 -9.08 7.40
C LYS A 253 9.42 -9.18 5.95
N ILE A 254 8.87 -10.34 5.59
CA ILE A 254 8.30 -10.62 4.26
C ILE A 254 7.06 -9.74 4.00
N ALA A 255 6.27 -9.43 5.03
CA ALA A 255 5.15 -8.49 4.93
C ALA A 255 5.60 -7.10 4.50
N SER A 256 6.65 -6.56 5.14
CA SER A 256 7.21 -5.25 4.78
C SER A 256 7.77 -5.25 3.34
N ILE A 257 8.45 -6.31 2.92
CA ILE A 257 8.93 -6.46 1.53
C ILE A 257 7.74 -6.51 0.56
N ALA A 258 6.68 -7.25 0.89
CA ALA A 258 5.48 -7.32 0.05
C ALA A 258 4.81 -5.95 -0.11
N CYS A 259 4.68 -5.18 0.98
CA CYS A 259 4.16 -3.82 0.94
C CYS A 259 4.98 -2.95 0.00
N ALA A 260 6.31 -2.90 0.19
CA ALA A 260 7.20 -2.13 -0.68
C ALA A 260 7.05 -2.53 -2.15
N LEU A 261 7.09 -3.82 -2.48
CA LEU A 261 6.95 -4.29 -3.87
C LEU A 261 5.60 -3.93 -4.51
N VAL A 262 4.53 -3.81 -3.72
CA VAL A 262 3.21 -3.43 -4.24
C VAL A 262 3.08 -1.92 -4.44
N THR A 263 3.80 -1.11 -3.66
CA THR A 263 3.86 0.33 -3.84
C THR A 263 4.79 0.75 -4.97
N LEU A 264 5.81 -0.07 -5.31
CA LEU A 264 6.71 0.21 -6.43
C LEU A 264 5.93 0.50 -7.73
N ASP A 265 4.99 -0.36 -8.11
CA ASP A 265 4.21 -0.20 -9.34
C ASP A 265 3.18 0.96 -9.28
N ARG A 266 3.10 1.71 -8.17
CA ARG A 266 2.03 2.66 -7.83
C ARG A 266 2.57 3.90 -7.10
N PRO A 267 2.98 4.95 -7.83
CA PRO A 267 3.70 6.11 -7.26
C PRO A 267 2.88 6.97 -6.28
N ASP A 268 1.56 6.78 -6.24
CA ASP A 268 0.67 7.51 -5.35
C ASP A 268 0.23 6.62 -4.15
N LEU A 269 0.64 5.34 -4.10
CA LEU A 269 0.34 4.42 -3.00
C LEU A 269 1.49 4.39 -2.01
N MET A 270 1.19 4.65 -0.75
CA MET A 270 2.18 4.62 0.33
C MET A 270 2.03 3.37 1.22
N PHE A 271 3.11 3.01 1.90
CA PHE A 271 3.05 2.11 3.04
C PHE A 271 3.66 2.78 4.27
N GLN A 272 3.31 2.29 5.46
CA GLN A 272 3.76 2.86 6.71
C GLN A 272 4.25 1.81 7.70
N TYR A 273 5.04 2.29 8.66
CA TYR A 273 5.53 1.53 9.80
C TYR A 273 5.47 2.37 11.07
N VAL A 274 4.93 1.82 12.16
CA VAL A 274 4.98 2.45 13.48
C VAL A 274 6.22 1.96 14.22
N GLY A 275 7.09 2.90 14.58
CA GLY A 275 8.36 2.64 15.23
C GLY A 275 8.20 1.95 16.59
N THR A 276 8.96 0.88 16.80
CA THR A 276 8.98 0.10 18.04
C THR A 276 10.28 0.25 18.85
N GLY A 277 11.35 0.79 18.23
CA GLY A 277 12.67 0.98 18.86
C GLY A 277 12.81 2.27 19.67
N GLN A 278 13.73 2.31 20.65
CA GLN A 278 13.86 3.38 21.66
C GLN A 278 13.81 4.82 21.14
N HIS A 279 14.41 5.13 19.98
CA HIS A 279 14.42 6.48 19.41
C HIS A 279 13.22 6.82 18.52
N ARG A 280 12.40 5.82 18.18
CA ARG A 280 11.28 5.95 17.24
C ARG A 280 9.96 5.42 17.80
N ILE A 281 9.90 5.10 19.11
CA ILE A 281 8.71 4.48 19.71
C ILE A 281 7.49 5.37 19.45
N GLY A 282 6.51 4.82 18.74
CA GLY A 282 5.25 5.48 18.43
C GLY A 282 5.29 6.50 17.30
N ARG A 283 6.45 6.72 16.66
CA ARG A 283 6.53 7.54 15.44
C ARG A 283 5.98 6.74 14.27
N ILE A 284 5.19 7.39 13.42
CA ILE A 284 4.63 6.79 12.20
C ILE A 284 5.50 7.24 11.04
N LEU A 285 6.10 6.28 10.36
CA LEU A 285 6.99 6.49 9.22
C LEU A 285 6.24 6.08 7.97
N GLY A 286 6.10 6.99 7.01
CA GLY A 286 5.57 6.71 5.69
C GLY A 286 6.69 6.47 4.70
N PHE A 287 6.45 5.59 3.75
CA PHE A 287 7.38 5.26 2.69
C PHE A 287 6.67 5.37 1.35
N ASN A 288 7.27 6.11 0.43
CA ASN A 288 6.78 6.22 -0.94
C ASN A 288 7.90 5.93 -1.94
N ALA A 289 7.53 5.22 -3.00
CA ALA A 289 8.36 5.00 -4.16
C ALA A 289 8.33 6.27 -5.03
N VAL A 290 9.46 6.98 -5.11
CA VAL A 290 9.55 8.23 -5.87
C VAL A 290 10.41 8.07 -7.12
N THR A 291 10.10 8.89 -8.12
CA THR A 291 10.96 9.13 -9.28
C THR A 291 11.51 10.55 -9.14
N GLU A 292 12.79 10.81 -9.43
CA GLU A 292 13.49 12.09 -9.19
C GLU A 292 12.69 13.35 -9.60
N SER A 293 11.79 13.25 -10.58
CA SER A 293 10.97 14.38 -11.07
C SER A 293 9.97 14.99 -10.07
N ARG A 294 9.74 14.36 -8.90
CA ARG A 294 8.87 14.90 -7.83
C ARG A 294 9.61 15.46 -6.61
N ALA A 295 10.95 15.48 -6.62
CA ALA A 295 11.76 15.95 -5.49
C ALA A 295 12.02 17.48 -5.48
N GLY A 296 11.16 18.29 -6.12
CA GLY A 296 11.28 19.75 -6.22
C GLY A 296 10.16 20.48 -5.52
#